data_AF-A0A164IQ93-F1
#
_entry.id   AF-A0A164IQ93-F1
#
_cell.length_a   1.000
_cell.length_b   1.000
_cell.length_c   1.000
_cell.angle_alpha   90.00
_cell.angle_beta   90.00
_cell.angle_gamma   90.00
#
_symmetry.space_group_name_H-M   'P 1'
#
loop_
_entity.id
_entity.type
_entity.pdbx_description
1 polymer ?
#
loop_
_entity_poly.entity_id
_entity_poly.type
_entity_poly.pdbx_seq_one_letter_code
_entity_poly.pdbx_strand_id
1 'polypeptide(L)'
;ADGELVPVNILIDEGSDSTLFCTALVRRLQLAGQKQTLIMEGVGEESSTHRNLEYLEMKLKTALCEIVTIHGSTMPSIAKLVRIVDWEKLIKRWAHLIDFPPFRVCSGRIYILIGLDHAALITPIESRFGRNDEPTASKTRIGWTLQG
;
A
#
# COMPACT_ATOMS: atom_id res chain seq x y z
N ALA A 1 24.47 -6.42 -2.67
CA ALA A 1 24.11 -6.53 -1.25
C ALA A 1 22.76 -7.24 -1.21
N ASP A 2 22.80 -8.53 -0.93
CA ASP A 2 21.63 -9.41 -1.02
C ASP A 2 20.76 -9.22 0.22
N GLY A 3 19.90 -8.20 0.18
CA GLY A 3 18.97 -7.89 1.26
C GLY A 3 17.84 -8.91 1.37
N GLU A 4 17.31 -9.11 2.57
CA GLU A 4 16.12 -9.93 2.81
C GLU A 4 14.91 -9.32 2.09
N LEU A 5 14.25 -10.10 1.21
CA LEU A 5 12.96 -9.72 0.65
C LEU A 5 11.84 -10.08 1.62
N VAL A 6 11.23 -9.06 2.21
CA VAL A 6 10.09 -9.22 3.11
C VAL A 6 8.78 -8.94 2.35
N PRO A 7 7.84 -9.90 2.27
CA PRO A 7 6.52 -9.64 1.69
C PRO A 7 5.72 -8.68 2.59
N VAL A 8 5.07 -7.70 1.98
CA VAL A 8 4.31 -6.65 2.65
C VAL A 8 2.95 -6.45 1.99
N ASN A 9 1.94 -6.10 2.78
CA ASN A 9 0.66 -5.61 2.27
C ASN A 9 0.69 -4.08 2.25
N ILE A 10 0.25 -3.52 1.14
CA ILE A 10 0.26 -2.09 0.85
C ILE A 10 -1.19 -1.61 0.76
N LEU A 11 -1.46 -0.48 1.41
CA LEU A 11 -2.67 0.30 1.18
C LEU A 11 -2.33 1.44 0.23
N ILE A 12 -3.04 1.54 -0.89
CA ILE A 12 -2.99 2.70 -1.77
C ILE A 12 -4.05 3.67 -1.27
N ASP A 13 -3.64 4.89 -0.94
CA ASP A 13 -4.53 5.92 -0.41
C ASP A 13 -4.31 7.24 -1.15
N GLU A 14 -5.10 7.45 -2.20
CA GLU A 14 -5.09 8.71 -2.96
C GLU A 14 -5.63 9.91 -2.15
N GLY A 15 -6.26 9.66 -0.99
CA GLY A 15 -6.67 10.71 -0.06
C GLY A 15 -5.53 11.18 0.86
N SER A 16 -4.39 10.48 0.86
CA SER A 16 -3.21 10.85 1.63
C SER A 16 -2.17 11.52 0.75
N ASP A 17 -1.57 12.60 1.24
CA ASP A 17 -0.44 13.27 0.59
C ASP A 17 0.92 12.68 0.99
N SER A 18 0.93 11.70 1.90
CA SER A 18 2.12 11.23 2.59
C SER A 18 2.17 9.71 2.66
N THR A 19 3.36 9.14 2.47
CA THR A 19 3.60 7.70 2.63
C THR A 19 3.99 7.34 4.06
N LEU A 20 3.40 6.26 4.58
CA LEU A 20 3.63 5.77 5.94
C LEU A 20 4.18 4.34 5.97
N PHE A 21 5.16 4.09 6.85
CA PHE A 21 5.74 2.77 7.09
C PHE A 21 5.41 2.26 8.50
N CYS A 22 4.95 1.02 8.63
CA CYS A 22 4.73 0.44 9.93
C CYS A 22 6.07 0.33 10.68
N THR A 23 6.15 0.88 11.90
CA THR A 23 7.38 0.86 12.72
C THR A 23 7.92 -0.57 12.92
N ALA A 24 7.03 -1.57 13.00
CA ALA A 24 7.42 -2.97 13.12
C ALA A 24 8.14 -3.51 11.87
N LEU A 25 7.76 -3.05 10.66
CA LEU A 25 8.44 -3.41 9.41
C LEU A 25 9.84 -2.81 9.38
N VAL A 26 9.95 -1.53 9.72
CA VAL A 26 11.23 -0.78 9.75
C VAL A 26 12.22 -1.45 10.70
N ARG A 27 11.77 -1.82 11.91
CA ARG A 27 12.59 -2.57 12.88
C ARG A 27 13.00 -3.94 12.37
N ARG A 28 12.09 -4.68 11.71
CA ARG A 28 12.41 -5.99 11.12
C ARG A 28 13.49 -5.88 10.05
N LEU A 29 13.41 -4.85 9.21
CA LEU A 29 14.39 -4.58 8.16
C LEU A 29 15.67 -3.89 8.68
N GLN A 30 15.75 -3.61 9.99
CA GLN A 30 16.87 -2.91 10.63
C GLN A 30 17.20 -1.57 9.96
N LEU A 31 16.17 -0.87 9.47
CA LEU A 31 16.31 0.44 8.87
C LEU A 31 16.23 1.52 9.96
N ALA A 32 16.92 2.63 9.72
CA ALA A 32 16.89 3.82 10.57
C ALA A 32 16.71 5.07 9.70
N GLY A 33 15.94 6.02 10.20
CA GLY A 33 15.66 7.29 9.55
C GLY A 33 16.03 8.50 10.38
N GLN A 34 15.73 9.67 9.82
CA GLN A 34 15.84 10.93 10.52
C GLN A 34 14.67 11.11 11.48
N LYS A 35 14.96 11.43 12.75
CA LYS A 35 13.90 11.74 13.73
C LYS A 35 13.10 12.96 13.31
N GLN A 36 11.78 12.88 13.47
CA GLN A 36 10.85 13.95 13.16
C GLN A 36 9.62 13.95 14.06
N THR A 37 8.87 15.05 13.98
CA THR A 37 7.50 15.17 14.48
C THR A 37 6.58 15.28 13.26
N LEU A 38 5.57 14.42 13.19
CA LEU A 38 4.56 14.44 12.13
C LEU A 38 3.28 15.06 12.66
N ILE A 39 2.75 16.03 11.93
CA ILE A 39 1.40 16.57 12.15
C ILE A 39 0.54 15.95 11.05
N MET A 40 -0.48 15.20 11.44
CA MET A 40 -1.46 14.63 10.52
C MET A 40 -2.73 15.46 10.58
N GLU A 41 -3.16 15.94 9.42
CA GLU A 41 -4.39 16.69 9.23
C GLU A 41 -5.41 15.76 8.57
N GLY A 42 -6.52 15.54 9.28
CA GLY A 42 -7.65 14.73 8.83
C GLY A 42 -8.78 15.58 8.29
N VAL A 43 -9.87 14.91 7.93
CA VAL A 43 -11.09 15.57 7.48
C VAL A 43 -11.71 16.36 8.63
N GLY A 44 -12.14 17.59 8.36
CA GLY A 44 -12.88 18.42 9.33
C GLY A 44 -12.02 19.14 10.36
N GLU A 45 -10.80 19.56 9.98
CA GLU A 45 -9.84 20.28 10.84
C GLU A 45 -9.32 19.46 12.04
N GLU A 46 -9.60 18.15 12.08
CA GLU A 46 -9.00 17.26 13.06
C GLU A 46 -7.51 17.13 12.79
N SER A 47 -6.67 17.42 13.78
CA SER A 47 -5.23 17.21 13.67
C SER A 47 -4.71 16.35 14.82
N SER A 48 -3.66 15.59 14.52
CA SER A 48 -2.95 14.82 15.53
C SER A 48 -1.44 14.99 15.36
N THR A 49 -0.74 15.13 16.48
CA THR A 49 0.73 15.30 16.50
C THR A 49 1.40 14.04 17.02
N HIS A 50 2.35 13.51 16.25
CA HIS A 50 3.10 12.30 16.57
C HIS A 50 4.58 12.61 16.63
N ARG A 51 5.19 12.37 17.79
CA ARG A 51 6.61 12.66 18.07
C ARG A 51 7.45 11.40 18.00
N ASN A 52 8.76 11.57 17.83
CA ASN A 52 9.75 10.49 17.78
C ASN A 52 9.48 9.47 16.65
N LEU A 53 8.91 9.95 15.54
CA LEU A 53 8.82 9.17 14.31
C LEU A 53 10.13 9.33 13.54
N GLU A 54 10.34 8.45 12.57
CA GLU A 54 11.47 8.51 11.67
C GLU A 54 10.99 8.77 10.25
N TYR A 55 11.71 9.56 9.48
CA TYR A 55 11.57 9.70 8.03
C TYR A 55 12.71 8.93 7.37
N LEU A 56 12.39 8.00 6.47
CA LEU A 56 13.39 7.12 5.88
C LEU A 56 13.08 6.74 4.45
N GLU A 57 14.10 6.16 3.82
CA GLU A 57 14.02 5.55 2.50
C GLU A 57 13.85 4.03 2.62
N MET A 58 12.99 3.45 1.77
CA MET A 58 12.83 2.00 1.61
C MET A 58 12.87 1.62 0.12
N LYS A 59 13.48 0.48 -0.19
CA LYS A 59 13.42 -0.13 -1.52
C LYS A 59 12.27 -1.11 -1.59
N LEU A 60 11.39 -0.93 -2.57
CA LEU A 60 10.26 -1.80 -2.86
C LEU A 60 10.52 -2.55 -4.16
N LYS A 61 10.35 -3.88 -4.14
CA LYS A 61 10.28 -4.69 -5.36
C LYS A 61 8.81 -4.77 -5.81
N THR A 62 8.51 -4.22 -6.97
CA THR A 62 7.14 -4.13 -7.48
C THR A 62 6.68 -5.44 -8.16
N ALA A 63 5.38 -5.54 -8.47
CA ALA A 63 4.85 -6.66 -9.26
C ALA A 63 5.47 -6.76 -10.67
N LEU A 64 5.97 -5.64 -11.20
CA LEU A 64 6.70 -5.58 -12.48
C LEU A 64 8.19 -5.97 -12.35
N CYS A 65 8.60 -6.48 -11.18
CA CYS A 65 9.99 -6.81 -10.83
C CYS A 65 10.96 -5.61 -10.86
N GLU A 66 10.44 -4.39 -10.84
CA GLU A 66 11.23 -3.17 -10.70
C GLU A 66 11.63 -2.97 -9.23
N ILE A 67 12.81 -2.41 -8.99
CA ILE A 67 13.19 -1.90 -7.67
C ILE A 67 12.95 -0.39 -7.69
N VAL A 68 12.02 0.07 -6.87
CA VAL A 68 11.72 1.49 -6.70
C VAL A 68 12.08 1.93 -5.30
N THR A 69 12.48 3.18 -5.18
CA THR A 69 12.76 3.81 -3.89
C THR A 69 11.54 4.62 -3.46
N ILE A 70 11.08 4.40 -2.24
CA ILE A 70 9.99 5.18 -1.62
C ILE A 70 10.49 5.82 -0.33
N HIS A 71 10.02 7.03 -0.05
CA HIS A 71 10.32 7.79 1.15
C HIS A 71 9.03 7.98 1.94
N GLY A 72 9.13 8.00 3.26
CA GLY A 72 7.95 8.09 4.10
C GLY A 72 8.25 8.11 5.58
N SER A 73 7.20 8.34 6.35
CA SER A 73 7.25 8.49 7.81
C SER A 73 6.89 7.18 8.50
N THR A 74 7.57 6.83 9.59
CA THR A 74 7.15 5.68 10.39
C THR A 74 5.85 5.96 11.13
N MET A 75 4.98 4.97 11.26
CA MET A 75 3.78 5.02 12.07
C MET A 75 3.59 3.69 12.82
N PRO A 76 3.28 3.69 14.13
CA PRO A 76 3.09 2.43 14.88
C PRO A 76 1.96 1.57 14.31
N SER A 77 0.87 2.20 13.90
CA SER A 77 -0.30 1.56 13.29
C SER A 77 -0.81 2.41 12.14
N ILE A 78 -0.84 1.84 10.93
CA ILE A 78 -1.30 2.54 9.73
C ILE A 78 -2.82 2.45 9.60
N ALA A 79 -3.36 1.23 9.67
CA ALA A 79 -4.79 0.98 9.53
C ALA A 79 -5.22 -0.14 10.47
N LYS A 80 -6.52 -0.19 10.78
CA LYS A 80 -7.13 -1.38 11.40
C LYS A 80 -6.97 -2.57 10.46
N LEU A 81 -7.03 -3.79 11.01
CA LEU A 81 -6.96 -5.01 10.22
C LEU A 81 -8.03 -4.97 9.11
N VAL A 82 -7.59 -5.13 7.86
CA VAL A 82 -8.49 -5.11 6.71
C VAL A 82 -9.14 -6.48 6.59
N ARG A 83 -10.43 -6.51 6.23
CA ARG A 83 -11.14 -7.76 5.93
C ARG A 83 -10.49 -8.45 4.74
N ILE A 84 -10.13 -9.71 4.91
CA ILE A 84 -9.58 -10.53 3.84
C ILE A 84 -10.74 -11.05 3.00
N VAL A 85 -10.73 -10.69 1.72
CA VAL A 85 -11.69 -11.17 0.72
C VAL A 85 -11.03 -12.31 -0.06
N ASP A 86 -11.75 -13.43 -0.23
CA ASP A 86 -11.30 -14.56 -1.04
C ASP A 86 -11.51 -14.26 -2.53
N TRP A 87 -10.63 -13.41 -3.07
CA TRP A 87 -10.71 -12.96 -4.45
C TRP A 87 -10.56 -14.11 -5.45
N GLU A 88 -9.77 -15.15 -5.15
CA GLU A 88 -9.61 -16.32 -6.04
C GLU A 88 -10.94 -16.99 -6.38
N LYS A 89 -11.88 -17.04 -5.42
CA LYS A 89 -13.22 -17.56 -5.67
C LYS A 89 -14.13 -16.56 -6.35
N LEU A 90 -14.02 -15.28 -6.00
CA LEU A 90 -14.94 -14.25 -6.48
C LEU A 90 -14.66 -13.85 -7.93
N ILE A 91 -13.41 -13.71 -8.36
CA ILE A 91 -13.07 -13.24 -9.71
C ILE A 91 -13.67 -14.12 -10.82
N LYS A 92 -13.86 -15.42 -10.55
CA LYS A 92 -14.44 -16.38 -11.49
C LYS A 92 -15.89 -16.08 -11.88
N ARG A 93 -16.55 -15.18 -11.14
CA ARG A 93 -17.93 -14.74 -11.39
C ARG A 93 -18.02 -13.67 -12.47
N TRP A 94 -16.91 -12.99 -12.77
CA TRP A 94 -16.93 -11.79 -13.61
C TRP A 94 -15.99 -11.93 -14.81
N ALA A 95 -16.55 -11.79 -16.01
CA ALA A 95 -15.84 -12.03 -17.25
C ALA A 95 -14.63 -11.10 -17.44
N HIS A 96 -14.68 -9.86 -16.95
CA HIS A 96 -13.58 -8.90 -17.06
C HIS A 96 -12.41 -9.16 -16.10
N LEU A 97 -12.55 -10.11 -15.16
CA LEU A 97 -11.54 -10.43 -14.15
C LEU A 97 -11.01 -11.86 -14.26
N ILE A 98 -11.38 -12.62 -15.30
CA ILE A 98 -11.12 -14.06 -15.38
C ILE A 98 -9.64 -14.42 -15.57
N ASP A 99 -8.85 -13.53 -16.17
CA ASP A 99 -7.44 -13.67 -16.50
C ASP A 99 -6.50 -12.99 -15.47
N PHE A 100 -6.99 -12.72 -14.26
CA PHE A 100 -6.16 -12.12 -13.21
C PHE A 100 -5.00 -13.03 -12.81
N PRO A 101 -3.82 -12.44 -12.53
CA PRO A 101 -2.70 -13.21 -11.99
C PRO A 101 -3.06 -13.80 -10.62
N PRO A 102 -2.38 -14.88 -10.19
CA PRO A 102 -2.62 -15.48 -8.88
C PRO A 102 -2.48 -14.48 -7.73
N PHE A 103 -3.40 -14.54 -6.78
CA PHE A 103 -3.37 -13.68 -5.61
C PHE A 103 -2.35 -14.20 -4.60
N ARG A 104 -1.65 -13.28 -3.93
CA ARG A 104 -0.88 -13.62 -2.74
C ARG A 104 -1.80 -13.61 -1.54
N VAL A 105 -1.58 -14.53 -0.61
CA VAL A 105 -2.30 -14.57 0.67
C VAL A 105 -2.01 -13.27 1.44
N CYS A 106 -3.06 -12.51 1.71
CA CYS A 106 -3.00 -11.30 2.53
C CYS A 106 -3.30 -11.66 3.98
N SER A 107 -2.47 -11.20 4.92
CA SER A 107 -2.69 -11.36 6.36
C SER A 107 -3.65 -10.32 6.96
N GLY A 108 -4.20 -9.42 6.15
CA GLY A 108 -5.05 -8.30 6.57
C GLY A 108 -4.31 -7.16 7.29
N ARG A 109 -3.04 -7.38 7.69
CA ARG A 109 -2.19 -6.35 8.30
C ARG A 109 -1.53 -5.49 7.22
N ILE A 110 -1.79 -4.19 7.24
CA ILE A 110 -1.12 -3.22 6.37
C ILE A 110 0.22 -2.82 6.96
N TYR A 111 1.26 -2.84 6.14
CA TYR A 111 2.62 -2.47 6.53
C TYR A 111 3.09 -1.16 5.92
N ILE A 112 2.53 -0.78 4.77
CA ILE A 112 2.86 0.46 4.07
C ILE A 112 1.55 1.08 3.59
N LEU A 113 1.39 2.39 3.78
CA LEU A 113 0.41 3.21 3.06
C LEU A 113 1.18 4.07 2.09
N ILE A 114 0.75 4.10 0.83
CA ILE A 114 1.36 4.94 -0.21
C ILE A 114 0.37 6.01 -0.62
N GLY A 115 0.79 7.26 -0.44
CA GLY A 115 0.04 8.45 -0.79
C GLY A 115 0.43 9.04 -2.14
N LEU A 116 -0.07 10.25 -2.39
CA LEU A 116 0.17 11.01 -3.62
C LEU A 116 1.62 11.52 -3.75
N ASP A 117 2.42 11.50 -2.68
CA ASP A 117 3.87 11.72 -2.75
C ASP A 117 4.59 10.70 -3.63
N HIS A 118 3.97 9.55 -3.92
CA HIS A 118 4.41 8.59 -4.93
C HIS A 118 3.34 8.30 -5.99
N ALA A 119 2.60 9.34 -6.43
CA ALA A 119 1.51 9.22 -7.41
C ALA A 119 1.86 8.34 -8.63
N ALA A 120 3.06 8.51 -9.21
CA ALA A 120 3.50 7.73 -10.36
C ALA A 120 3.56 6.20 -10.13
N LEU A 121 3.62 5.73 -8.87
CA LEU A 121 3.54 4.30 -8.53
C LEU A 121 2.11 3.80 -8.45
N ILE A 122 1.18 4.65 -8.00
CA ILE A 122 -0.20 4.28 -7.69
C ILE A 122 -1.21 4.67 -8.77
N THR A 123 -0.85 5.53 -9.71
CA THR A 123 -1.68 5.85 -10.87
C THR A 123 -1.95 4.59 -11.71
N PRO A 124 -3.22 4.30 -12.04
CA PRO A 124 -3.55 3.17 -12.91
C PRO A 124 -2.93 3.29 -14.30
N ILE A 125 -2.29 2.21 -14.76
CA ILE A 125 -1.81 2.03 -16.14
C ILE A 125 -2.80 1.21 -16.98
N GLU A 126 -3.69 0.46 -16.33
CA GLU A 126 -4.78 -0.29 -16.93
C GLU A 126 -5.95 -0.32 -15.93
N SER A 127 -7.18 -0.12 -16.40
CA SER A 127 -8.38 -0.23 -15.59
C SER A 127 -9.38 -1.17 -16.26
N ARG A 128 -10.04 -2.00 -15.45
CA ARG A 128 -11.07 -2.93 -15.90
C ARG A 128 -12.36 -2.67 -15.15
N PHE A 129 -13.43 -2.51 -15.94
CA PHE A 129 -14.75 -2.14 -15.44
C PHE A 129 -15.71 -3.31 -15.66
N GLY A 130 -16.49 -3.61 -14.62
CA GLY A 130 -17.62 -4.50 -14.72
C GLY A 130 -18.91 -3.75 -15.01
N ARG A 131 -20.03 -4.45 -14.84
CA ARG A 131 -21.37 -3.86 -14.81
C ARG A 131 -21.59 -3.09 -13.50
N ASN A 132 -22.76 -2.45 -13.38
CA ASN A 132 -23.21 -1.91 -12.10
C ASN A 132 -23.17 -3.01 -11.03
N ASP A 133 -22.71 -2.66 -9.83
CA ASP A 133 -22.52 -3.55 -8.67
C ASP A 133 -21.47 -4.66 -8.84
N GLU A 134 -20.67 -4.62 -9.92
CA GLU A 134 -19.49 -5.47 -10.09
C GLU A 134 -18.22 -4.72 -9.70
N PRO A 135 -17.19 -5.42 -9.18
CA PRO A 135 -15.94 -4.78 -8.81
C PRO A 135 -15.20 -4.25 -10.03
N THR A 136 -14.45 -3.18 -9.79
CA THR A 136 -13.48 -2.61 -10.70
C THR A 136 -12.08 -3.04 -10.29
N ALA A 137 -11.18 -3.08 -11.25
CA ALA A 137 -9.78 -3.37 -10.97
C ALA A 137 -8.85 -2.38 -11.66
N SER A 138 -7.78 -2.03 -10.96
CA SER A 138 -6.77 -1.08 -11.42
C SER A 138 -5.40 -1.71 -11.32
N LYS A 139 -4.69 -1.75 -12.44
CA LYS A 139 -3.28 -2.14 -12.49
C LYS A 139 -2.45 -0.89 -12.30
N THR A 140 -1.56 -0.90 -11.34
CA THR A 140 -0.57 0.15 -11.10
C THR A 140 0.83 -0.43 -11.28
N ARG A 141 1.88 0.37 -11.07
CA ARG A 141 3.25 -0.16 -11.07
C ARG A 141 3.48 -1.13 -9.91
N ILE A 142 2.75 -0.97 -8.81
CA ILE A 142 2.87 -1.81 -7.61
C ILE A 142 2.20 -3.16 -7.81
N GLY A 143 1.10 -3.20 -8.56
CA GLY A 143 0.35 -4.42 -8.86
C GLY A 143 -1.12 -4.13 -9.15
N TRP A 144 -1.94 -5.18 -9.09
CA TRP A 144 -3.38 -5.08 -9.25
C TRP A 144 -4.07 -4.77 -7.92
N THR A 145 -5.01 -3.83 -7.94
CA THR A 145 -6.01 -3.63 -6.88
C THR A 145 -7.40 -3.99 -7.40
N LEU A 146 -8.24 -4.53 -6.51
CA LEU A 146 -9.67 -4.76 -6.77
C LEU A 146 -10.49 -3.98 -5.73
N GLN A 147 -11.54 -3.33 -6.19
CA GLN A 147 -12.41 -2.48 -5.38
C GLN A 147 -13.86 -2.54 -5.88
N GLY A 148 -14.81 -2.50 -4.95
CA GLY A 148 -16.25 -2.64 -5.22
C GLY A 148 -16.98 -3.30 -4.07
#